data_AF-A0AA96VSZ6-F1
#
_entry.id   AF-A0AA96VSZ6-F1
#
_cell.length_a   1.000
_cell.length_b   1.000
_cell.length_c   1.000
_cell.angle_alpha   90.00
_cell.angle_beta   90.00
_cell.angle_gamma   90.00
#
_symmetry.space_group_name_H-M   'P 1'
#
loop_
_entity.id
_entity.type
_entity.pdbx_description
1 polymer ?
#
loop_
_entity_poly.entity_id
_entity_poly.type
_entity_poly.pdbx_seq_one_letter_code
_entity_poly.pdbx_strand_id
1 'polypeptide(L)'
;MSLIKQNQLLGTKLDLITNTQKGILFTKEKGGKEGEVLVSLETYNTLQSYLSENRLFKINRQAYYEDIKQSTFTCKEISEASHGLRWNFAKRRMFEHAKAGYSYAESLQQVSYEMKHNRASITEHYLG
;
A
#
# COMPACT_ATOMS: atom_id res chain seq x y z
N MET A 1 -4.83 -11.76 10.97
CA MET A 1 -4.37 -10.66 11.84
C MET A 1 -3.13 -10.08 11.19
N SER A 2 -3.16 -8.82 10.77
CA SER A 2 -2.01 -8.21 10.09
C SER A 2 -0.96 -7.84 11.13
N LEU A 3 0.27 -8.31 10.90
CA LEU A 3 1.38 -8.21 11.83
C LEU A 3 2.62 -7.76 11.05
N ILE A 4 3.37 -6.80 11.59
CA ILE A 4 4.65 -6.36 11.03
C ILE A 4 5.76 -6.52 12.08
N LYS A 5 6.90 -7.04 11.66
CA LYS A 5 8.10 -7.29 12.48
C LYS A 5 9.29 -6.51 11.94
N GLN A 6 10.32 -6.33 12.76
CA GLN A 6 11.54 -5.60 12.40
C GLN A 6 12.23 -6.15 11.15
N ASN A 7 12.25 -7.47 10.95
CA ASN A 7 12.89 -8.08 9.77
C ASN A 7 12.15 -7.82 8.45
N GLN A 8 10.96 -7.22 8.49
CA GLN A 8 10.22 -6.79 7.30
C GLN A 8 10.59 -5.36 6.86
N LEU A 9 11.36 -4.62 7.66
CA LEU A 9 11.83 -3.29 7.33
C LEU A 9 13.16 -3.44 6.57
N LEU A 10 13.14 -3.20 5.25
CA LEU A 10 14.29 -3.43 4.36
C LEU A 10 15.07 -2.14 4.03
N GLY A 11 14.87 -1.06 4.78
CA GLY A 11 15.49 0.23 4.53
C GLY A 11 14.67 1.10 3.58
N THR A 12 15.36 1.89 2.75
CA THR A 12 14.73 2.85 1.84
C THR A 12 15.34 2.75 0.45
N LYS A 13 14.57 3.07 -0.60
CA LYS A 13 15.07 3.20 -1.98
C LYS A 13 14.35 4.33 -2.73
N LEU A 14 14.93 4.71 -3.86
CA LEU A 14 14.29 5.59 -4.83
C LEU A 14 13.17 4.82 -5.56
N ASP A 15 11.93 5.31 -5.48
CA ASP A 15 10.85 4.88 -6.38
C ASP A 15 11.03 5.59 -7.72
N LEU A 16 11.45 4.84 -8.74
CA LEU A 16 11.73 5.38 -10.07
C LEU A 16 10.50 5.98 -10.76
N ILE A 17 9.29 5.56 -10.36
CA ILE A 17 8.05 6.05 -10.97
C ILE A 17 7.73 7.47 -10.49
N THR A 18 7.89 7.74 -9.19
CA THR A 18 7.64 9.07 -8.62
C THR A 18 8.91 9.91 -8.48
N ASN A 19 10.08 9.32 -8.71
CA ASN A 19 11.41 9.87 -8.43
C ASN A 19 11.53 10.39 -6.98
N THR A 20 10.92 9.67 -6.02
CA THR A 20 10.96 10.02 -4.59
C THR A 20 11.51 8.89 -3.75
N GLN A 21 12.21 9.23 -2.67
CA GLN A 21 12.68 8.24 -1.70
C GLN A 21 11.49 7.63 -0.94
N LYS A 22 11.44 6.31 -0.83
CA LYS A 22 10.40 5.53 -0.14
C LYS A 22 11.02 4.53 0.83
N GLY A 23 10.30 4.21 1.90
CA GLY A 23 10.62 3.09 2.76
C GLY A 23 10.14 1.76 2.18
N ILE A 24 10.85 0.68 2.45
CA ILE A 24 10.59 -0.65 1.89
C ILE A 24 10.08 -1.59 2.99
N LEU A 25 8.87 -2.10 2.79
CA LEU A 25 8.30 -3.14 3.64
C LEU A 25 8.18 -4.45 2.87
N PHE A 26 8.80 -5.51 3.38
CA PHE A 26 8.59 -6.85 2.85
C PHE A 26 7.31 -7.47 3.41
N THR A 27 6.45 -7.95 2.51
CA THR A 27 5.15 -8.49 2.89
C THR A 27 4.89 -9.80 2.17
N LYS A 28 4.22 -10.72 2.85
CA LYS A 28 3.80 -12.00 2.31
C LYS A 28 2.28 -12.13 2.44
N GLU A 29 1.60 -12.19 1.31
CA GLU A 29 0.15 -12.32 1.23
C GLU A 29 -0.30 -13.78 1.30
N LYS A 30 -1.63 -13.95 1.43
CA LYS A 30 -2.28 -15.24 1.27
C LYS A 30 -1.93 -15.85 -0.10
N GLY A 31 -1.60 -17.15 -0.12
CA GLY A 31 -1.14 -17.85 -1.32
C GLY A 31 0.37 -17.77 -1.54
N GLY A 32 1.14 -17.25 -0.58
CA GLY A 32 2.60 -17.30 -0.59
C GLY A 32 3.26 -16.20 -1.40
N LYS A 33 2.49 -15.30 -2.01
CA LYS A 33 3.02 -14.17 -2.79
C LYS A 33 3.72 -13.19 -1.89
N GLU A 34 5.00 -13.01 -2.11
CA GLU A 34 5.84 -12.11 -1.34
C GLU A 34 6.41 -11.01 -2.21
N GLY A 35 6.70 -9.87 -1.59
CA GLY A 35 7.22 -8.73 -2.30
C GLY A 35 7.28 -7.48 -1.45
N GLU A 36 7.92 -6.49 -2.04
CA GLU A 36 8.09 -5.17 -1.45
C GLU A 36 6.82 -4.33 -1.59
N VAL A 37 6.53 -3.56 -0.55
CA VAL A 37 5.54 -2.49 -0.55
C VAL A 37 6.27 -1.20 -0.21
N LEU A 38 6.11 -0.20 -1.07
CA LEU A 38 6.72 1.10 -0.87
C LEU A 38 5.78 2.01 -0.09
N VAL A 39 6.30 2.62 0.97
CA VAL A 39 5.57 3.57 1.82
C VAL A 39 6.33 4.89 1.88
N SER A 40 5.67 5.97 2.33
CA SER A 40 6.38 7.22 2.57
C SER A 40 7.48 7.03 3.60
N LEU A 41 8.54 7.84 3.52
CA LEU A 41 9.59 7.84 4.54
C LEU A 41 9.04 8.12 5.94
N GLU A 42 8.05 8.99 6.04
CA GLU A 42 7.37 9.29 7.31
C GLU A 42 6.70 8.04 7.89
N THR A 43 5.89 7.32 7.11
CA THR A 43 5.26 6.07 7.57
C THR A 43 6.30 5.02 7.96
N TYR A 44 7.37 4.90 7.18
CA TYR A 44 8.46 3.96 7.46
C TYR A 44 9.18 4.29 8.77
N ASN A 45 9.57 5.55 8.96
CA ASN A 45 10.28 6.01 10.15
C ASN A 45 9.41 5.86 11.40
N THR A 46 8.11 6.22 11.32
CA THR A 46 7.16 6.03 12.42
C THR A 46 7.05 4.55 12.81
N LEU A 47 6.95 3.66 11.83
CA LEU A 47 6.90 2.22 12.08
C LEU A 47 8.23 1.69 12.64
N GLN A 48 9.37 2.18 12.15
CA GLN A 48 10.69 1.81 12.64
C GLN A 48 10.89 2.22 14.10
N SER A 49 10.54 3.46 14.46
CA SER A 49 10.59 3.95 15.85
C SER A 49 9.67 3.14 16.76
N TYR A 50 8.47 2.80 16.30
CA TYR A 50 7.59 1.92 17.06
C TYR A 50 8.24 0.55 17.32
N LEU A 51 8.86 -0.04 16.29
CA LEU A 51 9.45 -1.37 16.38
C LEU A 51 10.81 -1.43 17.09
N SER A 52 11.50 -0.29 17.28
CA SER A 52 12.70 -0.24 18.14
C SER A 52 12.34 -0.43 19.61
N GLU A 53 11.12 -0.06 20.00
CA GLU A 53 10.62 -0.21 21.37
C GLU A 53 9.69 -1.42 21.53
N ASN A 54 9.10 -1.91 20.44
CA ASN A 54 8.11 -2.97 20.44
C ASN A 54 8.49 -4.09 19.47
N ARG A 55 8.45 -5.35 19.92
CA ARG A 55 8.83 -6.51 19.07
C ARG A 55 7.95 -6.69 17.83
N LEU A 56 6.72 -6.20 17.86
CA LEU A 56 5.68 -6.51 16.89
C LEU A 56 4.68 -5.36 16.79
N PHE A 57 4.40 -4.93 15.56
CA PHE A 57 3.26 -4.06 15.27
C PHE A 57 2.05 -4.93 14.93
N LYS A 58 0.94 -4.73 15.65
CA LYS A 58 -0.30 -5.50 15.50
C LYS A 58 -1.48 -4.54 15.39
N ILE A 59 -2.30 -4.78 14.38
CA ILE A 59 -3.55 -4.02 14.20
C ILE A 59 -4.66 -4.63 15.06
N ASN A 60 -5.31 -3.79 15.88
CA ASN A 60 -6.62 -4.10 16.44
C ASN A 60 -7.67 -3.88 15.34
N ARG A 61 -8.25 -4.98 14.84
CA ARG A 61 -9.16 -4.95 13.69
C ARG A 61 -10.37 -4.06 13.95
N GLN A 62 -10.96 -4.12 15.15
CA GLN A 62 -12.16 -3.35 15.48
C GLN A 62 -11.86 -1.85 15.49
N ALA A 63 -10.85 -1.45 16.24
CA ALA A 63 -10.40 -0.05 16.30
C ALA A 63 -10.05 0.49 14.91
N TYR A 64 -9.34 -0.29 14.09
CA TYR A 64 -9.02 0.08 12.72
C TYR A 64 -10.25 0.33 11.83
N TYR A 65 -11.30 -0.48 11.93
CA TYR A 65 -12.53 -0.24 11.17
C TYR A 65 -13.29 0.99 11.67
N GLU A 66 -13.32 1.20 12.99
CA GLU A 66 -13.92 2.38 13.60
C GLU A 66 -13.18 3.66 13.17
N ASP A 67 -11.85 3.65 13.17
CA ASP A 67 -11.02 4.76 12.72
C ASP A 67 -11.28 5.12 11.24
N ILE A 68 -11.39 4.12 10.36
CA ILE A 68 -11.74 4.36 8.94
C ILE A 68 -13.13 4.99 8.85
N LYS A 69 -14.12 4.43 9.56
CA LYS A 69 -15.50 4.92 9.52
C LYS A 69 -15.56 6.36 10.01
N GLN A 70 -14.92 6.67 11.14
CA GLN A 70 -14.88 8.00 11.71
C GLN A 70 -14.18 9.00 10.78
N SER A 71 -13.07 8.60 10.17
CA SER A 71 -12.35 9.43 9.19
C SER A 71 -13.25 9.77 7.99
N THR A 72 -13.94 8.77 7.42
CA THR A 72 -14.86 9.00 6.29
C THR A 72 -16.02 9.93 6.67
N PHE A 73 -16.56 9.79 7.89
CA PHE A 73 -17.60 10.67 8.40
C PHE A 73 -17.12 12.12 8.54
N THR A 74 -15.94 12.33 9.14
CA THR A 74 -15.35 13.66 9.31
C THR A 74 -15.04 14.32 7.96
N CYS A 75 -14.58 13.54 6.98
CA CYS A 75 -14.31 14.03 5.63
C CYS A 75 -15.56 14.19 4.75
N LYS A 76 -16.74 13.75 5.22
CA LYS A 76 -18.00 13.70 4.44
C LYS A 76 -17.88 12.84 3.17
N GLU A 77 -17.12 11.76 3.25
CA GLU A 77 -16.86 10.80 2.18
C GLU A 77 -17.67 9.51 2.37
N ILE A 78 -17.88 8.77 1.28
CA ILE A 78 -18.54 7.46 1.35
C ILE A 78 -17.58 6.43 1.95
N SER A 79 -18.06 5.68 2.95
CA SER A 79 -17.25 4.66 3.61
C SER A 79 -17.25 3.35 2.83
N GLU A 80 -16.15 3.06 2.11
CA GLU A 80 -15.91 1.78 1.42
C GLU A 80 -14.98 0.84 2.21
N ALA A 81 -14.84 1.10 3.51
CA ALA A 81 -13.89 0.43 4.40
C ALA A 81 -12.46 0.40 3.81
N SER A 82 -11.67 -0.62 4.16
CA SER A 82 -10.30 -0.76 3.63
C SER A 82 -10.24 -1.05 2.14
N HIS A 83 -11.35 -1.46 1.52
CA HIS A 83 -11.38 -1.77 0.09
C HIS A 83 -11.24 -0.50 -0.74
N GLY A 84 -11.93 0.58 -0.36
CA GLY A 84 -11.80 1.89 -1.00
C GLY A 84 -10.38 2.45 -0.94
N LEU A 85 -9.64 2.20 0.15
CA LEU A 85 -8.22 2.58 0.23
C LEU A 85 -7.36 1.86 -0.81
N ARG A 86 -7.66 0.58 -1.07
CA ARG A 86 -6.98 -0.22 -2.10
C ARG A 86 -7.33 0.26 -3.52
N TRP A 87 -8.57 0.72 -3.73
CA TRP A 87 -9.01 1.37 -4.97
C TRP A 87 -8.30 2.69 -5.21
N ASN A 88 -8.24 3.54 -4.20
CA ASN A 88 -7.54 4.82 -4.27
C ASN A 88 -6.04 4.62 -4.54
N PHE A 89 -5.42 3.60 -3.94
CA PHE A 89 -4.04 3.23 -4.26
C PHE A 89 -3.88 2.89 -5.75
N ALA A 90 -4.70 1.98 -6.29
CA ALA A 90 -4.60 1.53 -7.68
C ALA A 90 -4.78 2.70 -8.66
N LYS A 91 -5.82 3.51 -8.48
CA LYS A 91 -6.11 4.67 -9.33
C LYS A 91 -4.98 5.70 -9.29
N ARG A 92 -4.49 6.05 -8.09
CA ARG A 92 -3.36 6.99 -7.95
C ARG A 92 -2.10 6.43 -8.61
N ARG A 93 -1.82 5.15 -8.42
CA ARG A 93 -0.59 4.54 -8.94
C ARG A 93 -0.61 4.43 -10.47
N MET A 94 -1.76 4.15 -11.08
CA MET A 94 -1.93 4.26 -12.54
C MET A 94 -1.56 5.65 -13.06
N PHE A 95 -2.00 6.71 -12.37
CA PHE A 95 -1.69 8.07 -12.75
C PHE A 95 -0.20 8.43 -12.57
N GLU A 96 0.45 7.89 -11.54
CA GLU A 96 1.90 8.04 -11.34
C GLU A 96 2.70 7.38 -12.48
N HIS A 97 2.33 6.16 -12.89
CA HIS A 97 2.94 5.48 -14.04
C HIS A 97 2.70 6.24 -15.36
N ALA A 98 1.48 6.71 -15.60
CA ALA A 98 1.17 7.52 -16.78
C ALA A 98 2.01 8.80 -16.84
N LYS A 99 2.19 9.50 -15.70
CA LYS A 99 3.07 10.68 -15.60
C LYS A 99 4.54 10.36 -15.86
N ALA A 100 4.98 9.15 -15.55
CA ALA A 100 6.32 8.67 -15.84
C ALA A 100 6.50 8.20 -17.30
N GLY A 101 5.46 8.33 -18.15
CA GLY A 101 5.52 8.04 -19.59
C GLY A 101 5.15 6.61 -19.97
N TYR A 102 4.67 5.79 -19.03
CA TYR A 102 4.22 4.42 -19.33
C TYR A 102 2.89 4.42 -20.07
N SER A 103 2.71 3.44 -20.98
CA SER A 103 1.41 3.21 -21.60
C SER A 103 0.38 2.72 -20.58
N TYR A 104 -0.89 2.77 -20.95
CA TYR A 104 -1.98 2.27 -20.10
C TYR A 104 -1.79 0.79 -19.74
N ALA A 105 -1.46 -0.06 -20.72
CA ALA A 105 -1.27 -1.50 -20.52
C ALA A 105 -0.07 -1.80 -19.61
N GLU A 106 1.05 -1.09 -19.79
CA GLU A 106 2.22 -1.22 -18.91
C GLU A 106 1.90 -0.78 -17.49
N SER A 107 1.24 0.38 -17.33
CA SER A 107 0.81 0.90 -16.04
C SER A 107 -0.06 -0.11 -15.30
N LEU A 108 -1.05 -0.69 -16.00
CA LEU A 108 -1.97 -1.68 -15.45
C LEU A 108 -1.24 -2.93 -14.96
N GLN A 109 -0.27 -3.40 -15.75
CA GLN A 109 0.54 -4.57 -15.39
C GLN A 109 1.46 -4.31 -14.19
N GLN A 110 2.10 -3.14 -14.14
CA GLN A 110 2.96 -2.76 -13.01
C GLN A 110 2.15 -2.60 -11.72
N VAL A 111 1.03 -1.89 -11.76
CA VAL A 111 0.13 -1.72 -10.60
C VAL A 111 -0.41 -3.08 -10.13
N SER A 112 -0.73 -3.99 -11.05
CA SER A 112 -1.10 -5.37 -10.70
C SER A 112 -0.01 -6.07 -9.89
N TYR A 113 1.26 -5.96 -10.30
CA TYR A 113 2.36 -6.57 -9.57
C TYR A 113 2.59 -5.92 -8.20
N GLU A 114 2.51 -4.59 -8.09
CA GLU A 114 2.60 -3.88 -6.81
C GLU A 114 1.48 -4.30 -5.84
N MET A 115 0.29 -4.60 -6.37
CA MET A 115 -0.85 -5.14 -5.61
C MET A 115 -0.78 -6.66 -5.39
N LYS A 116 0.28 -7.31 -5.88
CA LYS A 116 0.55 -8.75 -5.84
C LYS A 116 -0.54 -9.60 -6.52
N HIS A 117 -1.15 -9.03 -7.56
CA HIS A 117 -2.03 -9.73 -8.48
C HIS A 117 -1.21 -10.26 -9.67
N ASN A 118 -1.55 -11.47 -10.14
CA ASN A 118 -0.84 -12.09 -11.28
C ASN A 118 -1.43 -11.68 -12.63
N ARG A 119 -2.64 -11.12 -12.64
CA ARG A 119 -3.38 -10.74 -13.84
C ARG A 119 -3.71 -9.26 -13.79
N ALA A 120 -3.27 -8.52 -14.80
CA ALA A 120 -3.55 -7.10 -14.97
C ALA A 120 -5.06 -6.79 -14.96
N SER A 121 -5.89 -7.70 -15.48
CA SER A 121 -7.35 -7.59 -15.46
C SER A 121 -7.96 -7.49 -14.06
N ILE A 122 -7.25 -7.94 -13.02
CA ILE A 122 -7.72 -7.76 -11.65
C ILE A 122 -7.65 -6.29 -11.26
N THR A 123 -6.65 -5.56 -11.75
CA THR A 123 -6.49 -4.11 -11.53
C THR A 123 -7.55 -3.30 -12.29
N GLU A 124 -8.05 -3.77 -13.44
CA GLU A 124 -9.13 -3.09 -14.18
C GLU A 124 -10.39 -2.92 -13.33
N HIS A 125 -10.72 -3.91 -12.50
CA HIS A 125 -11.84 -3.81 -11.56
C HIS A 125 -11.70 -2.68 -10.55
N TYR A 126 -10.49 -2.15 -10.34
CA TYR A 126 -10.23 -1.01 -9.43
C TYR A 126 -10.38 0.35 -10.14
N LEU A 127 -10.51 0.38 -11.46
CA LEU A 127 -10.52 1.61 -12.25
C LEU A 127 -11.94 2.11 -12.58
N GLY A 128 -12.94 1.23 -12.56
CA GLY A 128 -14.34 1.56 -12.82
C GLY A 128 -14.79 1.05 -14.18
#